data_AF-A0A5C5YLR5-F1
#
_entry.id   AF-A0A5C5YLR5-F1
#
_cell.length_a   1.000
_cell.length_b   1.000
_cell.length_c   1.000
_cell.angle_alpha   90.00
_cell.angle_beta   90.00
_cell.angle_gamma   90.00
#
_symmetry.space_group_name_H-M   'P 1'
#
loop_
_entity.id
_entity.type
_entity.pdbx_description
1 polymer ?
#
loop_
_entity_poly.entity_id
_entity_poly.type
_entity_poly.pdbx_seq_one_letter_code
_entity_poly.pdbx_strand_id
1 'polypeptide(L)'
;MLQAIKTFFRERGIAKRNEVIRSAFADKRVLSSFIAKDVRREIKLVDIEEIESGFVVAQIRTNNILYMCNKLADEQHFSEPQRIAIDKIWEWTGQSWGGLPDGTSIADGVQSDSPSPLNDG
;
A
#
# COMPACT_ATOMS: atom_id res chain seq x y z
N MET A 1 32.92 8.66 -14.10
CA MET A 1 32.11 7.87 -15.05
C MET A 1 30.94 7.14 -14.37
N LEU A 2 31.17 6.36 -13.30
CA LEU A 2 30.08 5.65 -12.58
C LEU A 2 28.95 6.57 -12.03
N GLN A 3 29.29 7.77 -11.54
CA GLN A 3 28.28 8.69 -10.99
C GLN A 3 27.31 9.21 -12.05
N ALA A 4 27.80 9.55 -13.25
CA ALA A 4 26.97 10.02 -14.36
C ALA A 4 25.97 8.95 -14.82
N ILE A 5 26.40 7.68 -14.86
CA ILE A 5 25.54 6.55 -15.22
C ILE A 5 24.42 6.37 -14.18
N LYS A 6 24.74 6.45 -12.88
CA LYS A 6 23.73 6.36 -11.80
C LYS A 6 22.70 7.50 -11.88
N THR A 7 23.15 8.72 -12.12
CA THR A 7 22.28 9.90 -12.27
C THR A 7 21.32 9.72 -13.44
N PHE A 8 21.83 9.28 -14.60
CA PHE A 8 21.01 9.07 -15.79
C PHE A 8 19.87 8.05 -15.57
N PHE A 9 20.15 6.91 -14.94
CA PHE A 9 19.11 5.91 -14.65
C PHE A 9 18.08 6.43 -13.64
N ARG A 10 18.53 7.21 -12.65
CA ARG A 10 17.63 7.84 -11.67
C ARG A 10 16.70 8.85 -12.33
N GLU A 11 17.23 9.73 -13.17
CA GLU A 11 16.46 10.76 -13.91
C GLU A 11 15.43 10.10 -14.83
N ARG A 12 15.84 9.07 -15.58
CA ARG A 12 14.94 8.33 -16.47
C ARG A 12 13.82 7.63 -15.69
N GLY A 13 14.13 7.08 -14.51
CA GLY A 13 13.14 6.48 -13.62
C GLY A 13 12.16 7.50 -13.02
N ILE A 14 12.60 8.73 -12.75
CA ILE A 14 11.73 9.84 -12.33
C ILE A 14 10.81 10.23 -13.47
N ALA A 15 11.36 10.51 -14.67
CA ALA A 15 10.59 10.95 -15.83
C ALA A 15 9.47 9.96 -16.19
N LYS A 16 9.78 8.66 -16.22
CA LYS A 16 8.78 7.61 -16.50
C LYS A 16 7.66 7.56 -15.47
N ARG A 17 7.97 7.73 -14.18
CA ARG A 17 6.94 7.77 -13.12
C ARG A 17 6.05 9.00 -13.28
N ASN A 18 6.65 10.16 -13.53
CA ASN A 18 5.91 11.40 -13.72
C ASN A 18 4.97 11.31 -14.94
N GLU A 19 5.40 10.67 -16.03
CA GLU A 19 4.57 10.41 -17.21
C GLU A 19 3.35 9.52 -16.89
N VAL A 20 3.56 8.42 -16.14
CA VAL A 20 2.47 7.54 -15.70
C VAL A 20 1.45 8.30 -14.86
N ILE A 21 1.91 9.15 -13.94
CA ILE A 21 1.05 9.98 -13.08
C ILE A 21 0.27 10.99 -13.93
N ARG A 22 0.93 11.68 -14.86
CA ARG A 22 0.26 12.64 -15.76
C ARG A 22 -0.82 11.97 -16.61
N SER A 23 -0.51 10.83 -17.20
CA SER A 23 -1.48 10.07 -17.99
C SER A 23 -2.66 9.64 -17.12
N ALA A 24 -2.41 9.09 -15.92
CA ALA A 24 -3.47 8.69 -15.02
C ALA A 24 -4.34 9.89 -14.58
N PHE A 25 -3.74 11.05 -14.31
CA PHE A 25 -4.46 12.27 -13.97
C PHE A 25 -5.35 12.76 -15.13
N ALA A 26 -4.80 12.84 -16.35
CA ALA A 26 -5.53 13.26 -17.54
C ALA A 26 -6.74 12.35 -17.81
N ASP A 27 -6.56 11.04 -17.63
CA ASP A 27 -7.60 10.04 -17.84
C ASP A 27 -8.56 9.90 -16.64
N LYS A 28 -8.35 10.65 -15.54
CA LYS A 28 -9.05 10.50 -14.26
C LYS A 28 -9.03 9.06 -13.72
N ARG A 29 -7.96 8.33 -14.02
CA ARG A 29 -7.75 6.95 -13.60
C ARG A 29 -7.21 6.89 -12.17
N VAL A 30 -7.71 5.92 -11.42
CA VAL A 30 -7.15 5.55 -10.11
C VAL A 30 -5.91 4.70 -10.35
N LEU A 31 -4.79 5.11 -9.78
CA LEU A 31 -3.58 4.29 -9.74
C LEU A 31 -3.77 3.19 -8.70
N SER A 32 -3.35 1.97 -9.03
CA SER A 32 -3.56 0.82 -8.17
C SER A 32 -2.32 -0.06 -8.17
N SER A 33 -1.91 -0.52 -6.99
CA SER A 33 -0.85 -1.52 -6.84
C SER A 33 -1.07 -2.38 -5.61
N PHE A 34 -0.63 -3.63 -5.68
CA PHE A 34 -0.43 -4.44 -4.49
C PHE A 34 0.83 -3.95 -3.76
N ILE A 35 0.69 -3.66 -2.48
CA ILE A 35 1.77 -3.25 -1.58
C ILE A 35 2.16 -4.40 -0.63
N ALA A 36 1.32 -5.44 -0.55
CA ALA A 36 1.61 -6.76 0.01
C ALA A 36 0.77 -7.81 -0.74
N LYS A 37 0.91 -9.11 -0.39
CA LYS A 37 0.27 -10.24 -1.08
C LYS A 37 -1.25 -10.09 -1.25
N ASP A 38 -1.92 -9.60 -0.22
CA ASP A 38 -3.36 -9.47 -0.10
C ASP A 38 -3.81 -8.02 0.09
N VAL A 39 -2.88 -7.06 0.12
CA VAL A 39 -3.19 -5.66 0.36
C VAL A 39 -2.96 -4.82 -0.87
N ARG A 40 -4.04 -4.21 -1.32
CA ARG A 40 -4.10 -3.34 -2.49
C ARG A 40 -4.27 -1.90 -2.03
N ARG A 41 -3.41 -1.03 -2.54
CA ARG A 41 -3.53 0.41 -2.38
C ARG A 41 -4.01 1.02 -3.68
N GLU A 42 -4.95 1.94 -3.53
CA GLU A 42 -5.50 2.72 -4.62
C GLU A 42 -5.32 4.21 -4.33
N ILE A 43 -4.94 4.95 -5.37
CA ILE A 43 -4.56 6.35 -5.29
C ILE A 43 -5.33 7.11 -6.35
N LYS A 44 -6.18 8.01 -5.90
CA LYS A 44 -6.93 8.92 -6.75
C LYS A 44 -6.23 10.27 -6.74
N LEU A 45 -5.66 10.63 -7.88
CA LEU A 45 -4.98 11.91 -8.06
C LEU A 45 -6.01 13.04 -8.08
N VAL A 46 -5.76 14.07 -7.27
CA VAL A 46 -6.59 15.28 -7.17
C VAL A 46 -5.90 16.46 -7.86
N ASP A 47 -4.58 16.56 -7.68
CA ASP A 47 -3.76 17.60 -8.31
C ASP A 47 -2.31 17.11 -8.51
N ILE A 48 -1.67 17.61 -9.57
CA ILE A 48 -0.31 17.28 -10.01
C ILE A 48 0.57 18.52 -10.28
N GLU A 49 0.16 19.72 -9.87
CA GLU A 49 0.95 20.94 -10.09
C GLU A 49 2.41 20.82 -9.61
N GLU A 50 2.65 20.13 -8.49
CA GLU A 50 3.97 19.96 -7.87
C GLU A 50 4.74 18.71 -8.34
N ILE A 51 4.32 18.07 -9.45
CA ILE A 51 4.89 16.78 -9.89
C ILE A 51 6.39 16.84 -10.18
N GLU A 52 6.88 17.97 -10.71
CA GLU A 52 8.31 18.16 -10.98
C GLU A 52 9.14 18.32 -9.71
N SER A 53 8.52 18.82 -8.64
CA SER A 53 9.10 18.85 -7.29
C SER A 53 9.03 17.50 -6.58
N GLY A 54 8.40 16.50 -7.21
CA GLY A 54 8.26 15.14 -6.67
C GLY A 54 7.04 14.94 -5.78
N PHE A 55 6.03 15.81 -5.85
CA PHE A 55 4.83 15.72 -5.01
C PHE A 55 3.53 15.76 -5.83
N VAL A 56 2.47 15.19 -5.26
CA VAL A 56 1.10 15.25 -5.80
C VAL A 56 0.10 15.42 -4.67
N VAL A 57 -1.10 15.92 -4.95
CA VAL A 57 -2.24 15.84 -4.03
C VAL A 57 -3.09 14.64 -4.44
N ALA A 58 -3.31 13.71 -3.52
CA ALA A 58 -4.12 12.52 -3.81
C ALA A 58 -4.92 12.06 -2.60
N GLN A 59 -5.99 11.34 -2.88
CA GLN A 59 -6.74 10.56 -1.90
C GLN A 59 -6.26 9.12 -1.97
N ILE A 60 -6.08 8.47 -0.83
CA ILE A 60 -5.59 7.09 -0.75
C ILE A 60 -6.67 6.23 -0.10
N ARG A 61 -6.80 4.99 -0.56
CA ARG A 61 -7.40 3.92 0.23
C ARG A 61 -6.55 2.67 0.16
N THR A 62 -6.57 1.90 1.23
CA THR A 62 -5.80 0.65 1.34
C THR A 62 -6.73 -0.43 1.84
N ASN A 63 -6.87 -1.50 1.06
CA ASN A 63 -7.80 -2.58 1.32
C ASN A 63 -7.07 -3.92 1.37
N ASN A 64 -7.40 -4.76 2.34
CA ASN A 64 -7.08 -6.18 2.27
C ASN A 64 -8.14 -6.89 1.43
N ILE A 65 -7.74 -7.29 0.23
CA ILE A 65 -8.61 -7.92 -0.77
C ILE A 65 -9.10 -9.28 -0.28
N LEU A 66 -8.27 -10.03 0.45
CA LEU A 66 -8.69 -11.32 1.01
C LEU A 66 -9.84 -11.13 2.01
N TYR A 67 -9.77 -10.11 2.86
CA TYR A 67 -10.83 -9.83 3.84
C TYR A 67 -12.11 -9.36 3.17
N MET A 68 -12.00 -8.49 2.16
CA MET A 68 -13.15 -8.04 1.37
C MET A 68 -13.84 -9.20 0.64
N CYS A 69 -13.08 -10.08 -0.01
CA CYS A 69 -13.64 -11.24 -0.72
C CYS A 69 -14.39 -12.19 0.23
N ASN A 70 -13.94 -12.31 1.47
CA ASN A 70 -14.57 -13.14 2.50
C ASN A 70 -15.62 -12.39 3.35
N LYS A 71 -15.94 -11.13 3.01
CA LYS A 71 -16.89 -10.27 3.76
C LYS A 71 -16.51 -10.08 5.24
N LEU A 72 -15.20 -10.14 5.54
CA LEU A 72 -14.64 -9.90 6.86
C LEU A 72 -14.35 -8.42 7.12
N ALA A 73 -14.28 -7.62 6.05
CA ALA A 73 -14.12 -6.17 6.11
C ALA A 73 -14.80 -5.53 4.90
N ASP A 74 -15.33 -4.32 5.09
CA ASP A 74 -15.86 -3.50 4.01
C ASP A 74 -14.74 -2.79 3.23
N GLU A 75 -15.06 -2.35 2.02
CA GLU A 75 -14.17 -1.49 1.25
C GLU A 75 -13.96 -0.15 1.98
N GLN A 76 -12.71 0.24 2.19
CA GLN A 76 -12.42 1.55 2.77
C GLN A 76 -12.74 2.66 1.77
N HIS A 77 -13.30 3.75 2.30
CA HIS A 77 -13.47 4.98 1.57
C HIS A 77 -12.11 5.62 1.29
N PHE A 78 -12.05 6.42 0.23
CA PHE A 78 -10.89 7.27 -0.02
C PHE A 78 -10.70 8.26 1.13
N SER A 79 -9.46 8.43 1.56
CA SER A 79 -9.08 9.45 2.53
C SER A 79 -9.38 10.86 2.04
N GLU A 80 -9.29 11.82 2.94
CA GLU A 80 -9.19 13.23 2.55
C GLU A 80 -7.98 13.46 1.63
N PRO A 81 -8.04 14.43 0.71
CA PRO A 81 -6.91 14.81 -0.13
C PRO A 81 -5.71 15.23 0.71
N GLN A 82 -4.55 14.68 0.40
CA GLN A 82 -3.30 15.00 1.08
C GLN A 82 -2.14 15.10 0.09
N ARG A 83 -1.17 15.95 0.41
CA ARG A 83 0.06 16.11 -0.35
C ARG A 83 1.03 14.97 -0.04
N ILE A 84 1.46 14.22 -1.06
CA ILE A 84 2.26 13.00 -0.91
C ILE A 84 3.47 13.07 -1.84
N ALA A 85 4.63 12.61 -1.35
CA ALA A 85 5.82 12.44 -2.18
C ALA A 85 5.68 11.23 -3.11
N ILE A 86 6.04 11.40 -4.38
CA ILE A 86 5.83 10.39 -5.45
C ILE A 86 6.63 9.09 -5.19
N ASP A 87 7.75 9.17 -4.51
CA ASP A 87 8.53 8.01 -4.07
C ASP A 87 7.92 7.29 -2.87
N LYS A 88 7.01 7.95 -2.13
CA LYS A 88 6.35 7.41 -0.92
C LYS A 88 4.94 6.88 -1.15
N ILE A 89 4.36 7.06 -2.34
CA ILE A 89 2.93 6.75 -2.57
C ILE A 89 2.59 5.27 -2.32
N TRP A 90 3.55 4.38 -2.57
CA TRP A 90 3.44 2.94 -2.36
C TRP A 90 4.07 2.46 -1.06
N GLU A 91 4.73 3.34 -0.30
CA GLU A 91 5.30 2.95 0.99
C GLU A 91 4.20 2.73 2.01
N TRP A 92 4.27 1.60 2.68
CA TRP A 92 3.29 1.23 3.68
C TRP A 92 3.95 1.15 5.05
N THR A 93 3.51 2.04 5.94
CA THR A 93 3.97 2.17 7.33
C THR A 93 2.96 1.64 8.36
N GLY A 94 1.86 1.02 7.92
CA GLY A 94 0.69 0.74 8.76
C GLY A 94 0.77 -0.57 9.54
N GLN A 95 -0.28 -0.78 10.33
CA GLN A 95 -0.50 -1.92 11.22
C GLN A 95 -0.52 -3.26 10.46
N SER A 96 -0.02 -4.32 11.10
CA SER A 96 -0.19 -5.69 10.61
C SER A 96 -1.68 -6.01 10.48
N TRP A 97 -2.13 -6.42 9.29
CA TRP A 97 -3.49 -6.92 9.09
C TRP A 97 -3.68 -8.35 9.64
N GLY A 98 -2.72 -8.86 10.41
CA GLY A 98 -2.71 -10.22 10.97
C GLY A 98 -3.73 -10.48 12.09
N GLY A 99 -4.52 -9.47 12.48
CA GLY A 99 -5.61 -9.58 13.44
C GLY A 99 -6.98 -9.59 12.75
N LEU A 100 -7.87 -10.46 13.24
CA LEU A 100 -9.31 -10.34 13.04
C LEU A 100 -9.82 -9.00 13.61
N PRO A 101 -10.99 -8.51 13.17
CA PRO A 101 -11.56 -7.22 13.62
C PRO A 101 -11.77 -7.09 15.13
N ASP A 102 -11.80 -8.21 15.87
CA ASP A 102 -11.89 -8.29 17.33
C ASP A 102 -10.52 -8.19 18.04
N GLY A 103 -9.43 -8.03 17.28
CA GLY A 103 -8.06 -7.95 17.79
C GLY A 103 -7.37 -9.30 17.92
N THR A 104 -8.01 -10.41 17.55
CA THR A 104 -7.42 -11.75 17.66
C THR A 104 -6.48 -12.00 16.49
N SER A 105 -5.19 -12.27 16.76
CA SER A 105 -4.23 -12.59 15.71
C SER A 105 -4.47 -14.00 15.19
N ILE A 106 -4.53 -14.19 13.87
CA ILE A 106 -4.54 -15.55 13.27
C ILE A 106 -3.22 -16.29 13.62
N ALA A 107 -2.17 -15.56 13.99
CA ALA A 107 -0.88 -16.11 14.40
C ALA A 107 -0.90 -16.78 15.79
N ASP A 108 -1.89 -16.53 16.64
CA ASP A 108 -1.93 -17.08 18.00
C ASP A 108 -2.46 -18.53 18.04
N GLY A 109 -3.04 -19.03 16.94
CA GLY A 109 -3.66 -20.36 16.89
C GLY A 109 -2.70 -21.55 16.67
N VAL A 110 -1.38 -21.35 16.63
CA VAL A 110 -0.42 -22.43 16.33
C VAL A 110 0.47 -22.81 17.53
N GLN A 111 0.34 -22.15 18.69
CA GLN A 111 1.12 -22.48 19.88
C GLN A 111 0.28 -22.72 21.14
N SER A 112 -0.55 -23.77 21.12
CA SER A 112 -0.92 -24.47 22.34
C SER A 112 -1.71 -25.72 21.98
N ASP A 113 -1.00 -26.82 21.77
CA ASP A 113 -1.40 -28.14 22.25
C ASP A 113 -0.21 -29.09 22.12
N SER A 114 0.81 -28.84 22.94
CA SER A 114 1.69 -29.94 23.37
C SER A 114 0.87 -30.79 24.32
N PRO A 115 0.66 -32.10 24.07
CA PRO A 115 -0.09 -32.94 24.98
C PRO A 115 0.68 -33.08 26.29
N SER A 116 0.12 -32.54 27.38
CA SER A 116 0.62 -32.76 28.74
C SER A 116 0.63 -34.27 29.05
N PRO A 117 1.71 -34.82 29.62
CA PRO A 117 1.74 -36.22 30.01
C PRO A 117 0.74 -36.46 31.15
N LEU A 118 -0.08 -37.50 30.98
CA LEU A 118 -0.96 -38.06 32.01
C LEU A 118 -0.16 -38.30 33.30
N ASN A 119 -0.65 -37.73 34.40
CA ASN A 119 -0.18 -38.02 35.74
C ASN A 119 -1.13 -39.07 36.32
N ASP A 120 -0.79 -40.34 36.16
CA ASP A 120 -1.51 -41.45 36.77
C ASP A 120 -1.07 -41.54 38.24
N GLY A 121 -2.01 -41.28 39.14
CA GLY A 121 -1.89 -41.51 40.59
C GLY A 121 -2.30 -42.93 40.99
#